data_AF-A0A2K3KVZ9-F1
#
_entry.id   AF-A0A2K3KVZ9-F1
#
_cell.length_a   1.000
_cell.length_b   1.000
_cell.length_c   1.000
_cell.angle_alpha   90.00
_cell.angle_beta   90.00
_cell.angle_gamma   90.00
#
_symmetry.space_group_name_H-M   'P 1'
#
loop_
_entity.id
_entity.type
_entity.pdbx_description
1 polymer ?
#
loop_
_entity_poly.entity_id
_entity_poly.type
_entity_poly.pdbx_seq_one_letter_code
_entity_poly.pdbx_strand_id
1 'polypeptide(L)'
;VWWGESGVSWMPRALPSYHASPWWNDLMAVGVVAGSDRLQGIFFKKIGNGGNTSFWHDTWMGTQPLKEVFPRLFLISAQKDCCVLELGRWTLGHWEWDLRWKRNLFVWEEVLWDLLANLLTPFHLSESIDEWRYHYSNGRF
;
A
#
# COMPACT_ATOMS: atom_id res chain seq x y z
N VAL A 1 -42.70 4.80 -16.43
CA VAL A 1 -42.59 5.75 -15.31
C VAL A 1 -42.11 4.95 -14.10
N TRP A 2 -40.83 5.15 -13.76
CA TRP A 2 -40.04 4.70 -12.60
C TRP A 2 -39.78 3.18 -12.39
N TRP A 3 -38.55 2.77 -12.71
CA TRP A 3 -37.83 1.73 -11.96
C TRP A 3 -37.26 2.41 -10.70
N GLY A 4 -37.58 1.89 -9.52
CA GLY A 4 -37.10 2.37 -8.24
C GLY A 4 -36.29 1.29 -7.53
N GLU A 5 -35.21 1.76 -6.89
CA GLU A 5 -34.40 1.06 -5.88
C GLU A 5 -33.24 0.22 -6.39
N SER A 6 -32.19 0.94 -6.77
CA SER A 6 -30.80 0.48 -6.73
C SER A 6 -30.41 0.06 -5.31
N GLY A 7 -30.17 -1.24 -5.14
CA GLY A 7 -29.55 -1.81 -3.96
C GLY A 7 -28.19 -1.18 -3.68
N VAL A 8 -28.06 -0.59 -2.50
CA VAL A 8 -26.81 -0.03 -1.97
C VAL A 8 -25.88 -1.20 -1.63
N SER A 9 -24.89 -1.44 -2.50
CA SER A 9 -23.80 -2.39 -2.26
C SER A 9 -22.67 -1.98 -3.23
N TRP A 10 -21.47 -1.59 -2.84
CA TRP A 10 -20.62 -2.00 -1.73
C TRP A 10 -19.65 -0.86 -1.40
N MET A 11 -19.37 -0.61 -0.12
CA MET A 11 -18.19 0.17 0.28
C MET A 11 -16.93 -0.70 0.20
N PRO A 12 -15.84 -0.27 -0.45
CA PRO A 12 -14.52 -0.50 0.08
C PRO A 12 -14.25 0.64 1.06
N ARG A 13 -14.52 0.37 2.35
CA ARG A 13 -14.04 1.24 3.42
C ARG A 13 -12.54 1.41 3.22
N ALA A 14 -12.06 2.65 3.14
CA ALA A 14 -10.65 2.93 3.38
C ALA A 14 -10.29 2.22 4.69
N LEU A 15 -9.50 1.15 4.61
CA LEU A 15 -9.13 0.42 5.81
C LEU A 15 -8.21 1.36 6.61
N PRO A 16 -8.42 1.49 7.92
CA PRO A 16 -7.47 2.18 8.78
C PRO A 16 -6.08 1.61 8.51
N SER A 17 -5.14 2.47 8.15
CA SER A 17 -3.75 2.05 8.16
C SER A 17 -3.37 1.95 9.64
N TYR A 18 -3.21 0.72 10.13
CA TYR A 18 -2.82 0.44 11.53
C TYR A 18 -1.48 1.08 11.89
N HIS A 19 -0.67 1.39 10.88
CA HIS A 19 0.64 2.01 11.00
C HIS A 19 0.60 3.53 10.78
N ALA A 20 -0.58 4.11 10.54
CA ALA A 20 -0.76 5.55 10.45
C ALA A 20 -1.31 6.14 11.76
N SER A 21 -1.03 7.42 12.00
CA SER A 21 -1.56 8.11 13.18
C SER A 21 -3.11 8.16 13.14
N PRO A 22 -3.79 8.17 14.30
CA PRO A 22 -5.25 8.30 14.34
C PRO A 22 -5.78 9.51 13.55
N TRP A 23 -5.06 10.64 13.62
CA TRP A 23 -5.34 11.83 12.84
C TRP A 23 -5.30 11.59 11.31
N TRP A 24 -4.38 10.76 10.82
CA TRP A 24 -4.29 10.42 9.40
C TRP A 24 -5.49 9.59 8.95
N ASN A 25 -5.92 8.64 9.78
CA ASN A 25 -7.13 7.85 9.52
C ASN A 25 -8.39 8.74 9.51
N ASP A 26 -8.47 9.72 10.43
CA ASP A 26 -9.56 10.70 10.45
C ASP A 26 -9.54 11.62 9.21
N LEU A 27 -8.36 12.10 8.80
CA LEU A 27 -8.20 12.94 7.60
C LEU A 27 -8.60 12.19 6.32
N MET A 28 -8.18 10.92 6.19
CA MET A 28 -8.57 10.08 5.05
C MET A 28 -10.07 9.76 5.07
N ALA A 29 -10.66 9.56 6.24
CA ALA A 29 -12.12 9.43 6.38
C ALA A 29 -12.86 10.69 5.90
N VAL A 30 -12.34 11.88 6.19
CA VAL A 30 -12.88 13.14 5.67
C VAL A 30 -12.72 13.24 4.15
N GLY A 31 -11.58 12.82 3.61
CA GLY A 31 -11.35 12.75 2.16
C GLY A 31 -12.31 11.83 1.41
N VAL A 32 -12.66 10.69 2.01
CA VAL A 32 -13.65 9.76 1.46
C VAL A 32 -15.04 10.39 1.40
N VAL A 33 -15.40 11.24 2.38
CA VAL A 33 -16.68 11.98 2.39
C VAL A 33 -16.69 13.11 1.37
N ALA A 34 -15.53 13.73 1.09
CA ALA A 34 -15.40 14.88 0.19
C ALA A 34 -15.09 14.54 -1.29
N GLY A 35 -14.76 13.28 -1.59
CA GLY A 35 -14.20 12.86 -2.89
C GLY A 35 -12.72 12.55 -2.77
N SER A 36 -12.40 11.26 -2.67
CA SER A 36 -11.07 10.69 -2.42
C SER A 36 -9.99 11.13 -3.43
N ASP A 37 -10.41 11.48 -4.63
CA ASP A 37 -9.56 11.82 -5.78
C ASP A 37 -8.79 13.14 -5.56
N ARG A 38 -9.42 14.13 -4.92
CA ARG A 38 -8.80 15.45 -4.72
C ARG A 38 -7.71 15.43 -3.65
N LEU A 39 -7.85 14.62 -2.59
CA LEU A 39 -6.84 14.55 -1.53
C LEU A 39 -5.66 13.64 -1.91
N GLN A 40 -5.87 12.57 -2.67
CA GLN A 40 -4.78 11.69 -3.15
C GLN A 40 -3.79 12.42 -4.06
N GLY A 41 -4.23 13.43 -4.82
CA GLY A 41 -3.35 14.27 -5.63
C GLY A 41 -2.62 15.37 -4.83
N ILE A 42 -3.12 15.69 -3.64
CA ILE A 42 -2.55 16.74 -2.79
C ILE A 42 -1.53 16.14 -1.82
N PHE A 43 -1.84 15.02 -1.16
CA PHE A 43 -0.96 14.38 -0.18
C PHE A 43 -0.44 13.05 -0.72
N PHE A 44 0.87 12.86 -0.72
CA PHE A 44 1.50 11.60 -1.09
C PHE A 44 2.54 11.20 -0.04
N LYS A 45 2.68 9.90 0.18
CA LYS A 45 3.70 9.37 1.08
C LYS A 45 4.99 9.15 0.31
N LYS A 46 6.07 9.80 0.72
CA LYS A 46 7.40 9.39 0.33
C LYS A 46 7.84 8.27 1.28
N ILE A 47 8.00 7.08 0.72
CA ILE A 47 8.53 5.95 1.46
C ILE A 47 10.01 6.20 1.76
N GLY A 48 10.37 6.08 3.02
CA GLY A 48 11.74 6.10 3.50
C GLY A 48 12.19 4.68 3.80
N ASN A 49 12.20 4.34 5.09
CA ASN A 49 12.51 3.00 5.59
C ASN A 49 11.31 2.05 5.54
N GLY A 50 10.10 2.55 5.27
CA GLY A 50 8.90 1.74 5.16
C GLY A 50 8.28 1.31 6.49
N GLY A 51 8.78 1.83 7.62
CA GLY A 51 8.33 1.43 8.96
C GLY A 51 6.88 1.78 9.25
N ASN A 52 6.33 2.81 8.59
CA ASN A 52 4.94 3.23 8.77
C ASN A 52 4.04 2.77 7.60
N THR A 53 4.53 1.91 6.71
CA THR A 53 3.86 1.56 5.45
C THR A 53 3.56 0.07 5.41
N SER A 54 2.29 -0.32 5.33
CA SER A 54 1.91 -1.72 5.20
C SER A 54 2.28 -2.26 3.82
N PHE A 55 3.04 -3.36 3.78
CA PHE A 55 3.51 -3.93 2.51
C PHE A 55 2.35 -4.36 1.61
N TRP A 56 1.32 -5.01 2.16
CA TRP A 56 0.22 -5.56 1.36
C TRP A 56 -0.97 -4.60 1.22
N HIS A 57 -1.20 -3.75 2.22
CA HIS A 57 -2.46 -3.02 2.36
C HIS A 57 -2.38 -1.58 1.87
N ASP A 58 -1.23 -0.92 1.95
CA ASP A 58 -1.08 0.45 1.52
C ASP A 58 -0.75 0.51 0.02
N THR A 59 -1.17 1.58 -0.65
CA THR A 59 -0.75 1.91 -2.02
C THR A 59 0.59 2.64 -1.96
N TRP A 60 1.67 1.90 -1.78
CA TRP A 60 3.03 2.46 -1.73
C TRP A 60 3.87 2.15 -2.98
N MET A 61 3.39 1.25 -3.84
CA MET A 61 3.92 1.00 -5.18
C MET A 61 2.80 0.99 -6.21
N GLY A 62 3.00 1.70 -7.32
CA GLY A 62 2.00 1.81 -8.38
C GLY A 62 0.76 2.58 -7.93
N THR A 63 -0.41 2.16 -8.43
CA THR A 63 -1.70 2.84 -8.20
C THR A 63 -2.66 2.07 -7.29
N GLN A 64 -2.35 0.82 -6.95
CA GLN A 64 -3.20 -0.06 -6.15
C GLN A 64 -2.38 -0.82 -5.10
N PRO A 65 -2.98 -1.23 -3.97
CA PRO A 65 -2.30 -2.08 -2.99
C PRO A 65 -1.83 -3.40 -3.57
N LEU A 66 -0.69 -3.91 -3.10
CA LEU A 66 -0.13 -5.17 -3.61
C LEU A 66 -1.03 -6.38 -3.38
N LYS A 67 -1.90 -6.37 -2.36
CA LYS A 67 -2.89 -7.44 -2.15
C LYS A 67 -3.94 -7.50 -3.27
N GLU A 68 -4.17 -6.41 -3.98
CA GLU A 68 -5.13 -6.33 -5.10
C GLU A 68 -4.45 -6.73 -6.42
N VAL A 69 -3.16 -6.40 -6.57
CA VAL A 69 -2.35 -6.77 -7.73
C VAL A 69 -1.93 -8.25 -7.68
N PHE A 70 -1.54 -8.74 -6.50
CA PHE A 70 -1.08 -10.11 -6.27
C PHE A 70 -1.92 -10.83 -5.19
N PRO A 71 -3.25 -10.98 -5.38
CA PRO A 71 -4.15 -11.55 -4.37
C PRO A 71 -3.77 -12.97 -3.98
N ARG A 72 -3.20 -13.73 -4.91
CA ARG A 72 -2.75 -15.10 -4.65
C ARG A 72 -1.54 -15.16 -3.72
N LEU A 73 -0.53 -14.33 -3.94
CA LEU A 73 0.64 -14.22 -3.05
C LEU A 73 0.22 -13.69 -1.68
N PHE A 74 -0.67 -12.69 -1.64
CA PHE A 74 -1.21 -12.19 -0.39
C PHE A 74 -1.88 -13.30 0.43
N LEU A 75 -2.72 -14.12 -0.19
CA LEU A 75 -3.43 -15.22 0.48
C LEU A 75 -2.47 -16.19 1.19
N ILE A 76 -1.33 -16.48 0.57
CA ILE A 76 -0.34 -17.43 1.09
C ILE A 76 0.81 -16.77 1.87
N SER A 77 0.88 -15.44 1.93
CA SER A 77 1.87 -14.73 2.76
C SER A 77 1.64 -15.01 4.25
N ALA A 78 2.72 -15.23 5.00
CA ALA A 78 2.72 -15.30 6.46
C ALA A 78 2.79 -13.91 7.12
N GLN A 79 3.19 -12.88 6.38
CA GLN A 79 3.45 -11.52 6.87
C GLN A 79 2.45 -10.51 6.26
N LYS A 80 1.15 -10.79 6.38
CA LYS A 80 0.10 -9.97 5.74
C LYS A 80 0.03 -8.55 6.29
N ASP A 81 0.22 -8.41 7.59
CA ASP A 81 -0.01 -7.15 8.32
C ASP A 81 1.30 -6.39 8.62
N CYS A 82 2.42 -6.96 8.19
CA CYS A 82 3.75 -6.38 8.41
C CYS A 82 3.98 -5.13 7.54
N CYS A 83 4.77 -4.21 8.08
CA CYS A 83 5.21 -3.02 7.35
C CYS A 83 6.41 -3.34 6.46
N VAL A 84 6.68 -2.51 5.46
CA VAL A 84 7.75 -2.74 4.47
C VAL A 84 9.11 -3.00 5.14
N LEU A 85 9.41 -2.29 6.23
CA LEU A 85 10.63 -2.47 7.02
C LEU A 85 10.76 -3.86 7.69
N GLU A 86 9.64 -4.52 7.98
CA GLU A 86 9.63 -5.83 8.63
C GLU A 86 9.79 -7.01 7.65
N LEU A 87 9.66 -6.75 6.34
CA LEU A 87 9.75 -7.78 5.29
C LEU A 87 11.15 -7.86 4.66
N GLY A 88 12.18 -7.40 5.36
CA GLY A 88 13.54 -7.48 4.87
C GLY A 88 14.55 -7.03 5.90
N ARG A 89 15.80 -6.92 5.46
CA ARG A 89 16.91 -6.46 6.29
C ARG A 89 17.97 -5.79 5.44
N TRP A 90 18.73 -4.91 6.08
CA TRP A 90 19.94 -4.35 5.49
C TRP A 90 21.09 -5.34 5.63
N THR A 91 21.63 -5.80 4.50
CA THR A 91 22.81 -6.67 4.44
C THR A 91 23.85 -5.95 3.58
N LEU A 92 25.06 -5.74 4.08
CA LEU A 92 26.18 -5.14 3.31
C LEU A 92 25.80 -3.88 2.50
N GLY A 93 25.00 -2.99 3.09
CA GLY A 93 24.59 -1.71 2.47
C GLY A 93 23.50 -1.81 1.39
N HIS A 94 22.87 -2.98 1.20
CA HIS A 94 21.71 -3.13 0.34
C HIS A 94 20.53 -3.77 1.10
N TRP A 95 19.33 -3.49 0.62
CA TRP A 95 18.10 -4.06 1.17
C TRP A 95 17.86 -5.44 0.58
N GLU A 96 17.67 -6.43 1.45
CA GLU A 96 17.29 -7.80 1.08
C GLU A 96 15.87 -8.08 1.57
N TRP A 97 14.99 -8.49 0.65
CA TRP A 97 13.62 -8.89 0.99
C TRP A 97 13.58 -10.30 1.61
N ASP A 98 12.85 -10.46 2.71
CA ASP A 98 12.59 -11.72 3.42
C ASP A 98 11.07 -11.96 3.53
N LEU A 99 10.47 -12.31 2.38
CA LEU A 99 9.06 -12.67 2.27
C LEU A 99 8.84 -14.14 2.62
N ARG A 100 8.01 -14.39 3.63
CA ARG A 100 7.71 -15.72 4.14
C ARG A 100 6.34 -16.19 3.71
N TRP A 101 6.28 -17.42 3.22
CA TRP A 101 5.07 -18.07 2.74
C TRP A 101 4.57 -19.11 3.76
N LYS A 102 3.25 -19.26 3.89
CA LYS A 102 2.61 -20.25 4.78
C LYS A 102 2.85 -21.70 4.34
N ARG A 103 3.24 -21.89 3.07
CA ARG A 103 3.58 -23.17 2.44
C ARG A 103 4.52 -22.90 1.26
N ASN A 104 5.11 -23.96 0.72
CA ASN A 104 5.87 -23.88 -0.52
C ASN A 104 4.99 -23.34 -1.66
N LEU A 105 5.59 -22.54 -2.53
CA LEU A 105 4.96 -22.02 -3.72
C LEU A 105 4.74 -23.15 -4.73
N PHE A 106 3.62 -23.09 -5.44
CA PHE A 106 3.47 -23.88 -6.65
C PHE A 106 4.18 -23.19 -7.82
N VAL A 107 4.51 -23.94 -8.88
CA VAL A 107 5.23 -23.41 -10.06
C VAL A 107 4.59 -22.15 -10.64
N TRP A 108 3.26 -22.08 -10.70
CA TRP A 108 2.57 -20.88 -11.20
C TRP A 108 2.56 -19.71 -10.20
N GLU A 109 2.77 -19.98 -8.91
CA GLU A 109 2.93 -18.94 -7.87
C GLU A 109 4.36 -18.39 -7.85
N GLU A 110 5.35 -19.21 -8.22
CA GLU A 110 6.73 -18.75 -8.44
C GLU A 110 6.79 -17.70 -9.55
N VAL A 111 6.05 -17.87 -10.64
CA VAL A 111 5.93 -16.85 -11.69
C VAL A 111 5.37 -15.53 -11.15
N LEU A 112 4.37 -15.58 -10.26
CA LEU A 112 3.84 -14.38 -9.61
C LEU A 112 4.88 -13.74 -8.69
N TRP A 113 5.64 -14.56 -7.98
CA TRP A 113 6.73 -14.10 -7.13
C TRP A 113 7.81 -13.41 -7.95
N ASP A 114 8.23 -13.97 -9.08
CA ASP A 114 9.23 -13.35 -9.96
C ASP A 114 8.77 -11.98 -10.47
N LEU A 115 7.48 -11.84 -10.81
CA LEU A 115 6.90 -10.55 -11.18
C LEU A 115 6.96 -9.54 -10.03
N LEU A 116 6.60 -9.96 -8.81
CA LEU A 116 6.69 -9.11 -7.62
C LEU A 116 8.15 -8.75 -7.30
N ALA A 117 9.07 -9.71 -7.37
CA ALA A 117 10.49 -9.51 -7.11
C ALA A 117 11.09 -8.49 -8.09
N ASN A 118 10.78 -8.61 -9.39
CA ASN A 118 11.20 -7.63 -10.39
C ASN A 118 10.66 -6.22 -10.12
N LEU A 119 9.44 -6.12 -9.60
CA LEU A 119 8.84 -4.86 -9.21
C LEU A 119 9.52 -4.26 -7.96
N LEU A 120 9.98 -5.10 -7.04
CA LEU A 120 10.71 -4.71 -5.83
C LEU A 120 12.19 -4.36 -6.09
N THR A 121 12.83 -4.93 -7.11
CA THR A 121 14.25 -4.72 -7.45
C THR A 121 14.66 -3.24 -7.57
N PRO A 122 13.95 -2.36 -8.30
CA PRO A 122 14.34 -0.95 -8.40
C PRO A 122 14.06 -0.15 -7.12
N PHE A 123 13.40 -0.74 -6.12
CA PHE A 123 12.96 -0.02 -4.94
C PHE A 123 14.05 0.02 -3.87
N HIS A 124 14.64 1.19 -3.67
CA HIS A 124 15.63 1.41 -2.63
C HIS A 124 14.99 2.13 -1.44
N LEU A 125 14.85 1.42 -0.32
CA LEU A 125 14.52 2.04 0.95
C LEU A 125 15.65 2.98 1.39
N SER A 126 15.30 4.06 2.06
CA SER A 126 16.28 4.88 2.77
C SER A 126 16.30 4.53 4.25
N GLU A 127 17.36 4.93 4.96
CA GLU A 127 17.41 4.78 6.43
C GLU A 127 16.50 5.79 7.16
N SER A 128 16.02 6.82 6.46
CA SER A 128 15.12 7.83 7.02
C SER A 128 13.71 7.28 7.21
N ILE A 129 12.98 7.80 8.19
CA ILE A 129 11.55 7.48 8.38
C ILE A 129 10.71 7.89 7.16
N ASP A 130 9.54 7.26 7.02
CA ASP A 130 8.55 7.64 6.00
C ASP A 130 8.05 9.08 6.23
N GLU A 131 7.88 9.82 5.13
CA GLU A 131 7.46 11.23 5.16
C GLU A 131 6.15 11.43 4.38
N TRP A 132 5.19 12.11 4.98
CA TRP A 132 4.05 12.65 4.24
C TRP A 132 4.44 13.97 3.58
N ARG A 133 4.15 14.09 2.29
CA ARG A 133 4.39 15.30 1.51
C ARG A 133 3.08 15.77 0.92
N TYR A 134 3.01 17.08 0.66
CA TYR A 134 1.89 17.66 -0.03
C TYR A 134 2.34 18.56 -1.19
N HIS A 135 1.54 18.61 -2.24
CA HIS A 135 1.65 19.59 -3.30
C HIS A 135 0.63 20.71 -3.07
N TYR A 136 1.12 21.94 -2.87
CA TYR A 136 0.28 23.12 -3.09
C TYR A 136 0.23 23.36 -4.60
N SER A 137 -0.92 23.12 -5.23
CA SER A 137 -1.20 23.79 -6.49
C SER A 137 -1.39 25.27 -6.18
N ASN A 138 -0.40 26.10 -6.52
CA ASN A 138 -0.58 27.54 -6.52
C ASN A 138 -1.69 27.85 -7.54
N GLY A 139 -2.92 28.01 -7.06
CA GLY A 139 -4.03 28.53 -7.83
C GLY A 139 -3.67 29.93 -8.30
N ARG A 140 -3.28 30.07 -9.57
CA ARG A 140 -3.44 31.35 -10.26
C ARG A 140 -4.91 31.45 -10.64
N PHE A 141 -5.56 32.43 -10.02
CA PHE A 141 -6.87 32.96 -10.38
C PHE A 141 -6.86 33.49 -11.82
#